data_AF-A0A8D8CUP2-F1
#
_entry.id   AF-A0A8D8CUP2-F1
#
_cell.length_a   1.000
_cell.length_b   1.000
_cell.length_c   1.000
_cell.angle_alpha   90.00
_cell.angle_beta   90.00
_cell.angle_gamma   90.00
#
_symmetry.space_group_name_H-M   'P 1'
#
loop_
_entity.id
_entity.type
_entity.pdbx_description
1 polymer ?
#
loop_
_entity_poly.entity_id
_entity_poly.type
_entity_poly.pdbx_seq_one_letter_code
_entity_poly.pdbx_strand_id
1 'polypeptide(L)'
;MNFVAISCLIIVALFVGGNAAWKPFSPEETLFTYTRCMEDNAKGDLALAKKWMTWKLEQDPKSACYAKCVLVGLELFDESTKTFKGDNILEQYNKYKSYTSQDEAGVKKFQQAVQALGTIGSSDCVKVLQKYAPVHAKFTDVQRNVYFGKK
;
A
#
# COMPACT_ATOMS: atom_id res chain seq x y z
N MET A 1 29.07 8.89 54.92
CA MET A 1 28.32 8.02 53.99
C MET A 1 27.13 8.82 53.50
N ASN A 2 27.21 9.39 52.30
CA ASN A 2 26.14 10.23 51.73
C ASN A 2 25.32 9.38 50.76
N PHE A 3 24.09 9.04 51.13
CA PHE A 3 23.11 8.44 50.22
C PHE A 3 22.41 9.55 49.45
N VAL A 4 22.76 9.73 48.18
CA VAL A 4 22.01 10.56 47.25
C VAL A 4 20.89 9.69 46.68
N ALA A 5 19.66 9.99 47.08
CA ALA A 5 18.46 9.36 46.55
C ALA A 5 18.24 9.81 45.10
N ILE A 6 18.45 8.91 44.14
CA ILE A 6 18.11 9.14 42.73
C ILE A 6 16.64 8.75 42.56
N SER A 7 15.75 9.73 42.68
CA SER A 7 14.34 9.57 42.27
C SER A 7 14.28 9.47 40.74
N CYS A 8 14.17 8.24 40.26
CA CYS A 8 13.94 7.94 38.86
C CYS A 8 12.50 8.33 38.49
N LEU A 9 12.31 9.50 37.86
CA LEU A 9 11.04 9.90 37.25
C LEU A 9 10.80 9.04 36.00
N ILE A 10 10.03 7.96 36.17
CA ILE A 10 9.51 7.17 35.06
C ILE A 10 8.39 7.99 34.40
N ILE A 11 8.69 8.60 33.25
CA ILE A 11 7.67 9.20 32.39
C ILE A 11 6.94 8.05 31.69
N VAL A 12 5.77 7.69 32.22
CA VAL A 12 4.83 6.80 31.53
C VAL A 12 4.17 7.61 30.41
N ALA A 13 4.69 7.50 29.19
CA ALA A 13 4.01 8.01 28.01
C ALA A 13 2.75 7.16 27.77
N LEU A 14 1.61 7.69 28.21
CA LEU A 14 0.29 7.18 27.81
C LEU A 14 0.10 7.48 26.33
N PHE A 15 0.51 6.56 25.46
CA PHE A 15 0.04 6.55 24.08
C PHE A 15 -1.45 6.19 24.10
N VAL A 16 -2.30 7.22 24.14
CA VAL A 16 -3.72 7.06 23.81
C VAL A 16 -3.76 6.70 22.33
N GLY A 17 -3.80 5.41 22.03
CA GLY A 17 -4.04 4.87 20.70
C GLY A 17 -5.45 5.21 20.24
N GLY A 18 -5.67 6.48 19.89
CA GLY A 18 -6.80 6.85 19.07
C GLY A 18 -6.58 6.25 17.69
N ASN A 19 -7.51 5.42 17.22
CA ASN A 19 -7.57 5.03 15.81
C ASN A 19 -7.65 6.32 15.00
N ALA A 20 -6.52 6.81 14.49
CA ALA A 20 -6.52 7.91 13.56
C ALA A 20 -7.37 7.48 12.38
N ALA A 21 -8.43 8.24 12.08
CA ALA A 21 -9.23 7.99 10.89
C ALA A 21 -8.29 8.00 9.68
N TRP A 22 -8.49 7.03 8.78
CA TRP A 22 -7.74 6.95 7.54
C TRP A 22 -7.82 8.28 6.76
N LYS A 23 -6.77 8.60 6.01
CA LYS A 23 -6.72 9.79 5.16
C LYS A 23 -6.17 9.42 3.78
N PRO A 24 -6.66 10.09 2.72
CA PRO A 24 -6.06 10.00 1.40
C PRO A 24 -4.55 10.28 1.39
N PHE A 25 -3.80 9.43 0.70
CA PHE A 25 -2.37 9.55 0.50
C PHE A 25 -2.06 10.68 -0.49
N SER A 26 -1.12 11.53 -0.13
CA SER A 26 -0.53 12.53 -1.01
C SER A 26 0.40 11.90 -2.06
N PRO A 27 0.80 12.67 -3.10
CA PRO A 27 1.82 12.22 -4.05
C PRO A 27 3.14 11.83 -3.38
N GLU A 28 3.53 12.49 -2.30
CA GLU A 28 4.77 12.20 -1.58
C GLU A 28 4.67 10.89 -0.79
N GLU A 29 3.57 10.65 -0.10
CA GLU A 29 3.32 9.39 0.64
C GLU A 29 3.23 8.18 -0.31
N THR A 30 2.55 8.32 -1.46
CA THR A 30 2.50 7.25 -2.47
C THR A 30 3.87 7.00 -3.09
N LEU A 31 4.63 8.05 -3.42
CA LEU A 31 5.99 7.92 -3.93
C LEU A 31 6.91 7.23 -2.91
N PHE A 32 6.84 7.64 -1.64
CA PHE A 32 7.59 7.01 -0.55
C PHE A 32 7.26 5.51 -0.43
N THR A 33 5.98 5.16 -0.50
CA THR A 33 5.54 3.75 -0.49
C THR A 33 6.17 2.96 -1.62
N TYR A 34 6.11 3.48 -2.86
CA TYR A 34 6.70 2.78 -4.00
C TYR A 34 8.22 2.64 -3.85
N THR A 35 8.94 3.70 -3.52
CA THR A 35 10.40 3.69 -3.45
C THR A 35 10.91 2.83 -2.30
N ARG A 36 10.29 2.90 -1.11
CA ARG A 36 10.62 2.03 0.02
C ARG A 36 10.42 0.56 -0.33
N CYS A 37 9.27 0.21 -0.93
CA CYS A 37 9.01 -1.17 -1.35
C CYS A 37 10.00 -1.65 -2.43
N MET A 38 10.43 -0.79 -3.36
CA MET A 38 11.47 -1.14 -4.33
C MET A 38 12.81 -1.38 -3.64
N GLU A 39 13.24 -0.50 -2.74
CA GLU A 39 14.50 -0.61 -1.99
C GLU A 39 14.59 -1.94 -1.24
N ASP A 40 13.55 -2.25 -0.47
CA ASP A 40 13.52 -3.42 0.42
C ASP A 40 13.50 -4.75 -0.37
N ASN A 41 12.87 -4.77 -1.55
CA ASN A 41 12.64 -6.01 -2.32
C ASN A 41 13.59 -6.20 -3.51
N ALA A 42 14.08 -5.12 -4.13
CA ALA A 42 15.05 -5.22 -5.22
C ALA A 42 16.44 -5.60 -4.69
N LYS A 43 16.79 -5.18 -3.47
CA LYS A 43 18.09 -5.44 -2.83
C LYS A 43 19.28 -5.12 -3.75
N GLY A 44 19.23 -3.95 -4.41
CA GLY A 44 20.25 -3.47 -5.35
C GLY A 44 20.05 -3.90 -6.82
N ASP A 45 19.05 -4.72 -7.13
CA ASP A 45 18.71 -5.06 -8.51
C ASP A 45 17.99 -3.91 -9.24
N LEU A 46 18.78 -3.01 -9.84
CA LEU A 46 18.26 -1.83 -10.53
C LEU A 46 17.43 -2.17 -11.77
N ALA A 47 17.70 -3.28 -12.44
CA ALA A 47 16.94 -3.71 -13.61
C ALA A 47 15.52 -4.11 -13.21
N LEU A 48 15.39 -4.86 -12.11
CA LEU A 48 14.11 -5.24 -11.55
C LEU A 48 13.32 -4.02 -11.04
N ALA A 49 13.96 -3.12 -10.29
CA ALA A 49 13.33 -1.88 -9.83
C ALA A 49 12.81 -1.03 -11.01
N LYS A 50 13.58 -0.94 -12.10
CA LYS A 50 13.16 -0.23 -13.32
C LYS A 50 11.94 -0.87 -13.99
N LYS A 51 11.78 -2.20 -13.95
CA LYS A 51 10.56 -2.87 -14.43
C LYS A 51 9.36 -2.46 -13.57
N TRP A 52 9.50 -2.45 -12.25
CA TRP A 52 8.44 -2.07 -11.31
C TRP A 52 8.03 -0.61 -11.44
N MET A 53 8.95 0.31 -11.72
CA MET A 53 8.63 1.71 -12.06
C MET A 53 7.72 1.84 -13.29
N THR A 54 7.73 0.85 -14.18
CA THR A 54 6.83 0.79 -15.35
C THR A 54 5.58 -0.04 -15.08
N TRP A 55 5.32 -0.40 -13.82
CA TRP A 55 4.15 -1.15 -13.35
C TRP A 55 4.04 -2.56 -13.96
N LYS A 56 5.17 -3.12 -14.38
CA LYS A 56 5.28 -4.51 -14.87
C LYS A 56 5.64 -5.41 -13.70
N LEU A 57 4.71 -6.29 -13.31
CA LEU A 57 4.90 -7.30 -12.28
C LEU A 57 5.02 -8.67 -12.93
N GLU A 58 6.11 -9.36 -12.63
CA GLU A 58 6.29 -10.77 -12.96
C GLU A 58 5.77 -11.64 -11.82
N GLN A 59 5.42 -12.90 -12.08
CA GLN A 59 4.93 -13.85 -11.06
C GLN A 59 6.08 -14.54 -10.32
N ASP A 60 7.19 -13.82 -10.11
CA ASP A 60 8.36 -14.30 -9.37
C ASP A 60 8.29 -13.89 -7.89
N PRO A 61 9.03 -14.56 -6.99
CA PRO A 61 8.98 -14.27 -5.56
C PRO A 61 9.34 -12.83 -5.17
N LYS A 62 10.28 -12.16 -5.86
CA LYS A 62 10.66 -10.77 -5.53
C LYS A 62 9.56 -9.81 -5.94
N SER A 63 9.04 -9.93 -7.16
CA SER A 63 7.90 -9.12 -7.63
C SER A 63 6.65 -9.33 -6.78
N ALA A 64 6.43 -10.57 -6.30
CA ALA A 64 5.34 -10.86 -5.39
C ALA A 64 5.47 -10.12 -4.04
N CYS A 65 6.66 -10.07 -3.45
CA CYS A 65 6.86 -9.35 -2.20
C CYS A 65 6.85 -7.82 -2.38
N TYR A 66 7.38 -7.33 -3.50
CA TYR A 66 7.20 -5.92 -3.87
C TYR A 66 5.72 -5.55 -4.01
N ALA A 67 4.94 -6.34 -4.74
CA ALA A 67 3.51 -6.09 -4.93
C ALA A 67 2.75 -6.12 -3.60
N LYS A 68 3.00 -7.12 -2.75
CA LYS A 68 2.42 -7.17 -1.40
C LYS A 68 2.79 -5.93 -0.59
N CYS A 69 4.06 -5.52 -0.58
CA CYS A 69 4.51 -4.34 0.15
C CYS A 69 3.74 -3.08 -0.28
N VAL A 70 3.59 -2.86 -1.58
CA VAL A 70 2.82 -1.73 -2.12
C VAL A 70 1.34 -1.82 -1.74
N LEU A 71 0.73 -3.00 -1.86
CA LEU A 71 -0.67 -3.20 -1.49
C LEU A 71 -0.93 -2.94 0.00
N VAL A 72 -0.01 -3.34 0.87
CA VAL A 72 -0.09 -3.02 2.30
C VAL A 72 0.12 -1.53 2.55
N GLY A 73 1.15 -0.93 1.94
CA GLY A 73 1.48 0.49 2.14
C GLY A 73 0.42 1.45 1.62
N LEU A 74 -0.33 1.07 0.57
CA LEU A 74 -1.49 1.82 0.07
C LEU A 74 -2.82 1.41 0.74
N GLU A 75 -2.76 0.56 1.76
CA GLU A 75 -3.91 0.02 2.48
C GLU A 75 -4.96 -0.66 1.58
N LEU A 76 -4.50 -1.29 0.50
CA LEU A 76 -5.30 -2.13 -0.39
C LEU A 76 -5.33 -3.60 0.06
N PHE A 77 -4.46 -3.98 0.99
CA PHE A 77 -4.44 -5.28 1.64
C PHE A 77 -4.08 -5.13 3.13
N ASP A 78 -4.96 -5.62 4.00
CA ASP A 78 -4.69 -5.72 5.42
C ASP A 78 -4.06 -7.08 5.72
N GLU A 79 -2.81 -7.08 6.15
CA GLU A 79 -2.06 -8.29 6.43
C GLU A 79 -2.57 -9.04 7.66
N SER A 80 -3.08 -8.32 8.66
CA SER A 80 -3.56 -8.92 9.92
C SER A 80 -4.83 -9.73 9.69
N THR A 81 -5.76 -9.17 8.92
CA THR A 81 -7.03 -9.82 8.56
C THR A 81 -6.94 -10.58 7.23
N LYS A 82 -5.79 -10.53 6.54
CA LYS A 82 -5.52 -11.16 5.24
C LYS A 82 -6.58 -10.80 4.19
N THR A 83 -7.03 -9.56 4.19
CA THR A 83 -8.21 -9.13 3.43
C THR A 83 -7.86 -7.97 2.51
N PHE A 84 -8.24 -8.07 1.25
CA PHE A 84 -8.16 -6.94 0.32
C PHE A 84 -9.20 -5.88 0.67
N LYS A 85 -8.77 -4.63 0.68
CA LYS A 85 -9.56 -3.46 1.08
C LYS A 85 -9.67 -2.52 -0.11
N GLY A 86 -10.89 -2.19 -0.51
CA GLY A 86 -11.11 -1.16 -1.54
C GLY A 86 -11.89 0.05 -1.02
N ASP A 87 -12.24 0.07 0.26
CA ASP A 87 -13.18 1.03 0.86
C ASP A 87 -12.71 2.48 0.69
N ASN A 88 -11.38 2.67 0.73
CA ASN A 88 -10.74 3.98 0.68
C ASN A 88 -10.39 4.45 -0.75
N ILE A 89 -10.55 3.61 -1.79
CA ILE A 89 -10.16 3.94 -3.17
C ILE A 89 -10.96 5.13 -3.71
N LEU A 90 -12.27 5.16 -3.45
CA LEU A 90 -13.11 6.26 -3.92
C LEU A 90 -12.86 7.55 -3.13
N GLU A 91 -12.54 7.45 -1.85
CA GLU A 91 -12.15 8.62 -1.05
C GLU A 91 -10.81 9.20 -1.51
N GLN A 92 -9.81 8.35 -1.78
CA GLN A 92 -8.55 8.74 -2.43
C GLN A 92 -8.79 9.51 -3.71
N TYR A 93 -9.61 8.95 -4.61
CA TYR A 93 -9.99 9.62 -5.86
C TYR A 93 -10.68 10.95 -5.61
N ASN A 94 -11.70 11.00 -4.74
CA ASN A 94 -12.47 12.21 -4.50
C ASN A 94 -11.63 13.37 -3.99
N LYS A 95 -10.61 13.09 -3.16
CA LYS A 95 -9.67 14.10 -2.67
C LYS A 95 -8.83 14.73 -3.79
N TYR A 96 -8.43 13.92 -4.78
CA TYR A 96 -7.46 14.31 -5.80
C TYR A 96 -7.99 14.25 -7.24
N LYS A 97 -9.31 14.19 -7.44
CA LYS A 97 -9.94 14.02 -8.76
C LYS A 97 -9.57 15.11 -9.78
N SER A 98 -9.16 16.29 -9.32
CA SER A 98 -8.65 17.37 -10.16
C SER A 98 -7.28 17.11 -10.79
N TYR A 99 -6.54 16.10 -10.30
CA TYR A 99 -5.18 15.76 -10.74
C TYR A 99 -5.13 14.48 -11.59
N THR A 100 -6.28 13.91 -11.93
CA THR A 100 -6.37 12.65 -12.67
C THR A 100 -7.32 12.76 -13.85
N SER A 101 -7.05 11.97 -14.90
CA SER A 101 -7.94 11.83 -16.06
C SER A 101 -8.94 10.68 -15.93
N GLN A 102 -9.02 10.01 -14.78
CA GLN A 102 -9.97 8.93 -14.54
C GLN A 102 -11.36 9.45 -14.24
N ASP A 103 -12.36 8.79 -14.81
CA ASP A 103 -13.75 8.98 -14.42
C ASP A 103 -14.10 8.15 -13.19
N GLU A 104 -15.08 8.64 -12.42
CA GLU A 104 -15.54 8.00 -11.20
C GLU A 104 -16.06 6.57 -11.42
N ALA A 105 -16.68 6.28 -12.57
CA ALA A 105 -17.22 4.95 -12.85
C ALA A 105 -16.10 3.92 -13.06
N GLY A 106 -15.01 4.29 -13.72
CA GLY A 106 -13.79 3.49 -13.80
C GLY A 106 -13.17 3.21 -12.43
N VAL A 107 -13.10 4.23 -11.58
CA VAL A 107 -12.60 4.10 -10.19
C VAL A 107 -13.49 3.18 -9.35
N LYS A 108 -14.81 3.30 -9.44
CA LYS A 108 -15.75 2.40 -8.75
C LYS A 108 -15.60 0.94 -9.19
N LYS A 109 -15.37 0.68 -10.48
CA LYS A 109 -15.09 -0.67 -10.97
C LYS A 109 -13.79 -1.23 -10.40
N PHE A 110 -12.74 -0.41 -10.31
CA PHE A 110 -11.48 -0.81 -9.67
C PHE A 110 -11.70 -1.12 -8.18
N GLN A 111 -12.37 -0.23 -7.44
CA GLN A 111 -12.74 -0.44 -6.04
C GLN A 111 -13.47 -1.77 -5.83
N GLN A 112 -14.54 -2.01 -6.58
CA GLN A 112 -15.34 -3.23 -6.47
C GLN A 112 -14.51 -4.48 -6.79
N ALA A 113 -13.61 -4.40 -7.78
CA ALA A 113 -12.73 -5.51 -8.12
C ALA A 113 -11.76 -5.86 -6.98
N VAL A 114 -11.21 -4.86 -6.27
CA VAL A 114 -10.36 -5.09 -5.09
C VAL A 114 -11.17 -5.69 -3.94
N GLN A 115 -12.34 -5.11 -3.62
CA GLN A 115 -13.21 -5.60 -2.54
C GLN A 115 -13.66 -7.05 -2.79
N ALA A 116 -13.98 -7.39 -4.04
CA ALA A 116 -14.41 -8.74 -4.44
C ALA A 116 -13.32 -9.82 -4.26
N LEU A 117 -12.05 -9.44 -4.09
CA LEU A 117 -10.99 -10.40 -3.76
C LEU A 117 -11.17 -11.00 -2.37
N GLY A 118 -11.72 -10.22 -1.42
CA GLY A 118 -12.04 -10.66 -0.07
C GLY A 118 -10.84 -11.14 0.74
N THR A 119 -11.09 -12.05 1.67
CA THR A 119 -10.07 -12.67 2.53
C THR A 119 -9.37 -13.84 1.84
N ILE A 120 -8.07 -13.98 2.07
CA ILE A 120 -7.26 -15.12 1.61
C ILE A 120 -6.67 -15.89 2.79
N GLY A 121 -6.38 -17.18 2.58
CA GLY A 121 -5.90 -18.07 3.66
C GLY A 121 -4.48 -17.74 4.18
N SER A 122 -3.66 -17.07 3.37
CA SER A 122 -2.28 -16.71 3.71
C SER A 122 -1.93 -15.32 3.20
N SER A 123 -1.15 -14.58 4.00
CA SER A 123 -0.54 -13.30 3.61
C SER A 123 0.82 -13.48 2.91
N ASP A 124 1.20 -14.70 2.53
CA ASP A 124 2.43 -14.92 1.76
C ASP A 124 2.44 -14.12 0.47
N CYS A 125 3.59 -13.53 0.13
CA CYS A 125 3.75 -12.65 -1.03
C CYS A 125 3.15 -13.24 -2.33
N VAL A 126 3.48 -14.50 -2.62
CA VAL A 126 3.02 -15.19 -3.83
C VAL A 126 1.50 -15.37 -3.81
N LYS A 127 0.89 -15.69 -2.67
CA LYS A 127 -0.56 -15.85 -2.55
C LYS A 127 -1.29 -14.53 -2.73
N VAL A 128 -0.76 -13.45 -2.16
CA VAL A 128 -1.28 -12.09 -2.35
C VAL A 128 -1.21 -11.69 -3.83
N LEU A 129 -0.04 -11.83 -4.48
CA LEU A 129 0.11 -11.48 -5.90
C LEU A 129 -0.78 -12.35 -6.80
N GLN A 130 -0.83 -13.65 -6.59
CA GLN A 130 -1.69 -14.55 -7.37
C GLN A 130 -3.15 -14.12 -7.31
N LYS A 131 -3.64 -13.73 -6.13
CA LYS A 131 -5.01 -13.24 -5.97
C LYS A 131 -5.21 -11.86 -6.62
N TYR A 132 -4.24 -10.96 -6.51
CA TYR A 132 -4.35 -9.59 -7.02
C TYR A 132 -4.10 -9.44 -8.53
N ALA A 133 -3.33 -10.36 -9.14
CA ALA A 133 -2.85 -10.22 -10.52
C ALA A 133 -3.94 -9.97 -11.57
N PRO A 134 -5.14 -10.58 -11.51
CA PRO A 134 -6.22 -10.25 -12.46
C PRO A 134 -6.72 -8.81 -12.33
N VAL A 135 -6.73 -8.26 -11.10
CA VAL A 135 -7.09 -6.86 -10.86
C VAL A 135 -6.00 -5.95 -11.39
N HIS A 136 -4.73 -6.24 -11.10
CA HIS A 136 -3.59 -5.50 -11.67
C HIS A 136 -3.66 -5.45 -13.19
N ALA A 137 -3.78 -6.59 -13.85
CA ALA A 137 -3.82 -6.69 -15.31
C ALA A 137 -4.92 -5.85 -15.95
N LYS A 138 -6.09 -5.74 -15.29
CA LYS A 138 -7.25 -4.99 -15.80
C LYS A 138 -7.24 -3.50 -15.42
N PHE A 139 -6.71 -3.16 -14.25
CA PHE A 139 -6.89 -1.84 -13.64
C PHE A 139 -5.57 -1.09 -13.37
N THR A 140 -4.42 -1.57 -13.86
CA THR A 140 -3.12 -0.89 -13.69
C THR A 140 -3.20 0.60 -14.01
N ASP A 141 -3.80 0.99 -15.12
CA ASP A 141 -3.88 2.41 -15.49
C ASP A 141 -4.79 3.21 -14.56
N VAL A 142 -5.88 2.62 -14.05
CA VAL A 142 -6.76 3.27 -13.06
C VAL A 142 -5.99 3.48 -11.76
N GLN A 143 -5.34 2.44 -11.24
CA GLN A 143 -4.56 2.50 -10.01
C GLN A 143 -3.42 3.53 -10.12
N ARG A 144 -2.67 3.53 -11.23
CA ARG A 144 -1.61 4.51 -11.50
C ARG A 144 -2.10 5.95 -11.46
N ASN A 145 -3.31 6.20 -11.95
CA ASN A 145 -3.88 7.53 -11.95
C ASN A 145 -4.39 7.95 -10.56
N VAL A 146 -5.00 7.02 -9.80
CA VAL A 146 -5.57 7.30 -8.47
C VAL A 146 -4.47 7.46 -7.40
N TYR A 147 -3.36 6.72 -7.54
CA TYR A 147 -2.24 6.68 -6.60
C TYR A 147 -0.93 7.21 -7.21
N PHE A 148 -1.02 8.23 -8.07
CA PHE A 148 0.13 9.02 -8.56
C PHE A 148 1.30 8.21 -9.18
N GLY A 149 1.02 7.06 -9.78
CA GLY A 149 1.97 6.22 -10.50
C GLY A 149 2.14 6.55 -11.99
N LYS A 150 1.45 7.57 -12.50
CA LYS A 150 1.73 8.16 -13.82
C LYS A 150 2.81 9.24 -13.68
N LYS A 151 3.73 9.24 -14.63
CA LYS A 151 4.65 10.36 -14.84
C LYS A 151 3.95 11.46 -15.61
#